data_AF-A0ABD2QL27-F1
#
_entry.id   AF-A0ABD2QL27-F1
#
_cell.length_a   1.000
_cell.length_b   1.000
_cell.length_c   1.000
_cell.angle_alpha   90.00
_cell.angle_beta   90.00
_cell.angle_gamma   90.00
#
_symmetry.space_group_name_H-M   'P 1'
#
loop_
_entity.id
_entity.type
_entity.pdbx_description
1 polymer ?
#
loop_
_entity_poly.entity_id
_entity_poly.type
_entity_poly.pdbx_seq_one_letter_code
_entity_poly.pdbx_strand_id
1 'polypeptide(L)'
;MKLEQAFSAKPLDESSFYGASPTPRKTRPNDVKFHVGELVVDLEKRNIYVVMGWDHRPQAPTDFLPSLNLKKGQEQPFYRLLPFKEDSTTYLYRAQEALRLETLPETKQEPNYNPKLRRYFSAFDGTIFIANEELRQIYPFG
;
A
#
# COMPACT_ATOMS: atom_id res chain seq x y z
N MET A 1 -5.62 30.96 -5.11
CA MET A 1 -4.82 30.68 -3.90
C MET A 1 -5.13 29.25 -3.49
N LYS A 2 -4.28 28.27 -3.87
CA LYS A 2 -4.48 26.86 -3.48
C LYS A 2 -3.85 26.67 -2.10
N LEU A 3 -4.63 26.24 -1.12
CA LEU A 3 -4.11 25.81 0.18
C LEU A 3 -3.55 24.40 0.02
N GLU A 4 -2.23 24.26 -0.01
CA GLU A 4 -1.57 22.99 0.32
C GLU A 4 -1.66 22.81 1.83
N GLN A 5 -2.62 22.01 2.29
CA GLN A 5 -2.67 21.59 3.68
C GLN A 5 -1.75 20.38 3.87
N ALA A 6 -0.55 20.64 4.38
CA ALA A 6 0.35 19.59 4.85
C ALA A 6 -0.27 18.88 6.07
N PHE A 7 -0.44 17.57 5.98
CA PHE A 7 -0.90 16.76 7.11
C PHE A 7 0.22 16.57 8.14
N SER A 8 -0.06 16.84 9.41
CA SER A 8 0.87 16.63 10.52
C SER A 8 1.04 15.12 10.81
N ALA A 9 2.29 14.64 10.77
CA ALA A 9 2.63 13.24 10.98
C ALA A 9 2.65 12.87 12.48
N LYS A 10 2.01 11.76 12.85
CA LYS A 10 2.20 11.06 14.14
C LYS A 10 3.31 9.98 13.97
N PRO A 11 3.60 9.07 14.93
CA PRO A 11 4.47 7.90 14.72
C PRO A 11 3.73 6.67 14.13
N LEU A 12 4.41 5.77 13.39
CA LEU A 12 3.78 4.70 12.59
C LEU A 12 3.35 3.57 13.54
N ASP A 13 2.13 3.06 13.39
CA ASP A 13 1.55 2.03 14.27
C ASP A 13 2.25 0.67 14.06
N GLU A 14 2.77 0.09 15.16
CA GLU A 14 3.52 -1.17 15.22
C GLU A 14 2.64 -2.43 15.05
N SER A 15 1.31 -2.32 15.09
CA SER A 15 0.42 -3.46 15.38
C SER A 15 0.03 -4.37 14.21
N SER A 16 0.71 -4.39 13.06
CA SER A 16 0.40 -5.36 11.99
C SER A 16 1.62 -5.69 11.13
N PHE A 17 2.27 -6.81 11.42
CA PHE A 17 3.62 -7.20 10.99
C PHE A 17 3.87 -7.45 9.49
N TYR A 18 2.88 -7.40 8.59
CA TYR A 18 3.07 -7.78 7.17
C TYR A 18 3.20 -6.56 6.27
N GLY A 19 4.29 -6.47 5.50
CA GLY A 19 4.65 -5.29 4.70
C GLY A 19 4.79 -4.00 5.53
N ALA A 20 5.08 -4.13 6.83
CA ALA A 20 5.21 -3.03 7.79
C ALA A 20 6.58 -2.99 8.46
N SER A 21 7.52 -3.82 8.02
CA SER A 21 8.86 -3.88 8.59
C SER A 21 9.50 -2.49 8.60
N PRO A 22 10.03 -2.03 9.74
CA PRO A 22 10.66 -0.71 9.83
C PRO A 22 12.02 -0.67 9.14
N THR A 23 12.53 -1.80 8.66
CA THR A 23 13.82 -1.89 8.00
C THR A 23 13.77 -1.22 6.62
N PRO A 24 14.62 -0.22 6.36
CA PRO A 24 14.68 0.42 5.06
C PRO A 24 14.92 -0.58 3.93
N ARG A 25 14.09 -0.50 2.88
CA ARG A 25 14.25 -1.25 1.64
C ARG A 25 15.35 -0.57 0.80
N LYS A 26 16.60 -0.97 1.06
CA LYS A 26 17.82 -0.39 0.42
C LYS A 26 17.81 -0.49 -1.11
N THR A 27 17.08 -1.44 -1.67
CA THR A 27 16.88 -1.63 -3.11
C THR A 27 15.48 -2.20 -3.34
N ARG A 28 14.87 -1.88 -4.47
CA ARG A 28 13.66 -2.56 -4.93
C ARG A 28 14.00 -3.62 -5.99
N PRO A 29 13.75 -4.91 -5.73
CA PRO A 29 13.91 -5.95 -6.74
C PRO A 29 13.06 -5.70 -7.99
N ASN A 30 13.57 -6.08 -9.16
CA ASN A 30 12.91 -5.82 -10.46
C ASN A 30 11.54 -6.51 -10.61
N ASP A 31 11.29 -7.56 -9.83
CA ASP A 31 10.04 -8.33 -9.83
C ASP A 31 8.95 -7.74 -8.93
N VAL A 32 9.26 -6.72 -8.11
CA VAL A 32 8.28 -5.91 -7.37
C VAL A 32 7.63 -4.93 -8.34
N LYS A 33 6.36 -5.21 -8.69
CA LYS A 33 5.61 -4.47 -9.71
C LYS A 33 4.94 -3.21 -9.21
N PHE A 34 4.48 -3.17 -7.96
CA PHE A 34 3.71 -2.05 -7.43
C PHE A 34 4.51 -1.29 -6.39
N HIS A 35 4.34 0.03 -6.37
CA HIS A 35 5.06 0.96 -5.51
C HIS A 35 4.16 1.46 -4.39
N VAL A 36 4.77 1.80 -3.25
CA VAL A 36 4.07 2.48 -2.16
C VAL A 36 3.41 3.75 -2.66
N GLY A 37 2.13 3.88 -2.33
CA GLY A 37 1.25 4.96 -2.75
C GLY A 37 0.46 4.69 -4.03
N GLU A 38 0.81 3.66 -4.81
CA GLU A 38 0.03 3.31 -6.01
C GLU A 38 -1.31 2.70 -5.64
N LEU A 39 -2.27 2.88 -6.56
CA LEU A 39 -3.59 2.29 -6.47
C LEU A 39 -3.58 0.93 -7.15
N VAL A 40 -4.16 -0.06 -6.47
CA VAL A 40 -4.34 -1.41 -7.01
C VAL A 40 -5.75 -1.91 -6.76
N VAL A 41 -6.25 -2.75 -7.66
CA VAL A 41 -7.48 -3.51 -7.45
C VAL A 41 -7.14 -4.93 -7.02
N ASP A 42 -7.77 -5.40 -5.95
CA ASP A 42 -7.76 -6.82 -5.58
C ASP A 42 -8.75 -7.58 -6.47
N LEU A 43 -8.27 -8.59 -7.19
CA LEU A 43 -9.05 -9.30 -8.21
C LEU A 43 -10.20 -10.14 -7.63
N GLU A 44 -10.13 -10.52 -6.36
CA GLU A 44 -11.15 -11.30 -5.67
C GLU A 44 -12.21 -10.37 -5.06
N LYS A 45 -11.78 -9.36 -4.32
CA LYS A 45 -12.65 -8.42 -3.61
C LYS A 45 -13.24 -7.33 -4.51
N ARG A 46 -12.61 -7.05 -5.66
CA ARG A 46 -12.98 -6.01 -6.62
C ARG A 46 -13.02 -4.57 -6.04
N ASN A 47 -12.25 -4.34 -4.98
CA ASN A 47 -12.11 -3.03 -4.34
C ASN A 47 -10.72 -2.43 -4.64
N ILE A 48 -10.65 -1.10 -4.60
CA ILE A 48 -9.42 -0.33 -4.80
C ILE A 48 -8.71 -0.15 -3.45
N TYR A 49 -7.40 -0.38 -3.46
CA TYR A 49 -6.51 -0.25 -2.32
C TYR A 49 -5.31 0.63 -2.67
N VAL A 50 -4.71 1.22 -1.65
CA VAL A 50 -3.41 1.89 -1.72
C VAL A 50 -2.34 0.94 -1.23
N VAL A 51 -1.22 0.83 -1.95
CA VAL A 51 -0.05 0.09 -1.52
C VAL A 51 0.64 0.83 -0.37
N MET A 52 0.71 0.19 0.80
CA MET A 52 1.31 0.73 2.02
C MET A 52 2.75 0.26 2.22
N GLY A 53 3.13 -0.83 1.56
CA GLY A 53 4.41 -1.48 1.72
C GLY A 53 4.46 -2.82 0.99
N TRP A 54 5.66 -3.36 0.87
CA TRP A 54 5.91 -4.62 0.18
C TRP A 54 6.98 -5.46 0.87
N ASP A 55 6.83 -6.78 0.71
CA ASP A 55 7.83 -7.78 1.07
C ASP A 55 8.17 -8.60 -0.18
N HIS A 56 9.46 -8.81 -0.45
CA HIS A 56 9.91 -9.57 -1.62
C HIS A 56 9.46 -11.04 -1.57
N ARG A 57 9.33 -11.55 -0.34
CA ARG A 57 8.84 -12.89 0.00
C ARG A 57 7.83 -12.75 1.13
N PRO A 58 6.84 -13.64 1.25
CA PRO A 58 5.85 -13.52 2.31
C PRO A 58 6.50 -13.52 3.68
N GLN A 59 6.21 -12.49 4.48
CA GLN A 59 6.59 -12.43 5.90
C GLN A 59 5.43 -12.82 6.83
N ALA A 60 4.33 -13.31 6.27
CA ALA A 60 3.21 -13.82 7.06
C ALA A 60 3.56 -15.18 7.69
N PRO A 61 2.98 -15.53 8.85
CA PRO A 61 3.17 -16.83 9.48
C PRO A 61 2.85 -17.96 8.51
N THR A 62 3.57 -19.06 8.65
CA THR A 62 3.44 -20.24 7.80
C THR A 62 2.01 -20.76 7.72
N ASP A 63 1.20 -20.53 8.75
CA ASP A 63 -0.18 -21.04 8.81
C ASP A 63 -1.17 -20.14 8.05
N PHE A 64 -0.77 -18.90 7.73
CA PHE A 64 -1.57 -17.97 6.92
C PHE A 64 -1.42 -18.24 5.43
N LEU A 65 -0.23 -18.64 4.96
CA LEU A 65 0.06 -18.74 3.53
C LEU A 65 -0.71 -19.86 2.79
N PRO A 66 -0.95 -21.05 3.38
CA PRO A 66 -1.77 -22.10 2.75
C PRO A 66 -3.23 -21.67 2.54
N SER A 67 -3.72 -20.71 3.31
CA SER A 67 -5.07 -20.15 3.13
C SER A 67 -5.17 -19.24 1.89
N LEU A 68 -4.04 -18.78 1.36
CA LEU A 68 -3.98 -17.98 0.14
C LEU A 68 -3.98 -18.93 -1.05
N ASN A 69 -4.99 -18.81 -1.92
CA ASN A 69 -5.07 -19.57 -3.17
C ASN A 69 -4.07 -19.04 -4.21
N LEU A 70 -2.78 -19.37 -4.03
CA LEU A 70 -1.67 -18.83 -4.82
C LEU A 70 -1.33 -19.73 -6.02
N LYS A 71 -1.71 -19.31 -7.23
CA LYS A 71 -1.45 -20.07 -8.45
C LYS A 71 0.01 -20.01 -8.88
N LYS A 72 0.72 -18.93 -8.54
CA LYS A 72 2.15 -18.74 -8.83
C LYS A 72 3.07 -19.12 -7.66
N GLY A 73 2.50 -19.68 -6.59
CA GLY A 73 3.25 -20.07 -5.40
C GLY A 73 3.66 -18.87 -4.52
N GLN A 74 4.52 -19.12 -3.54
CA GLN A 74 4.92 -18.11 -2.54
C GLN A 74 6.16 -17.30 -2.93
N GLU A 75 6.83 -17.70 -4.02
CA GLU A 75 8.05 -17.10 -4.54
C GLU A 75 7.73 -15.86 -5.39
N GLN A 76 7.03 -14.90 -4.78
CA GLN A 76 6.62 -13.64 -5.41
C GLN A 76 6.49 -12.54 -4.35
N PRO A 77 6.50 -11.26 -4.76
CA PRO A 77 6.24 -10.15 -3.85
C PRO A 77 4.84 -10.20 -3.23
N PHE A 78 4.73 -9.69 -2.02
CA PHE A 78 3.49 -9.49 -1.30
C PHE A 78 3.38 -8.03 -0.85
N TYR A 79 2.14 -7.55 -0.73
CA TYR A 79 1.83 -6.16 -0.50
C TYR A 79 0.92 -5.99 0.70
N ARG A 80 1.23 -5.00 1.53
CA ARG A 80 0.32 -4.47 2.54
C ARG A 80 -0.52 -3.38 1.90
N LEU A 81 -1.82 -3.48 2.07
CA LEU A 81 -2.80 -2.66 1.37
C LEU A 81 -3.76 -2.01 2.36
N LEU A 82 -4.17 -0.78 2.09
CA LEU A 82 -5.22 -0.08 2.83
C LEU A 82 -6.36 0.30 1.87
N PRO A 83 -7.64 0.09 2.21
CA PRO A 83 -8.75 0.46 1.34
C PRO A 83 -8.72 1.94 0.95
N PHE A 84 -8.97 2.24 -0.33
CA PHE A 84 -8.92 3.61 -0.83
C PHE A 84 -10.09 4.48 -0.34
N LYS A 85 -11.33 3.97 -0.32
CA LYS A 85 -12.55 4.74 0.04
C LYS A 85 -13.29 4.30 1.29
N GLU A 86 -13.01 3.12 1.81
CA GLU A 86 -13.67 2.63 3.02
C GLU A 86 -12.97 3.20 4.25
N ASP A 87 -13.73 3.65 5.25
CA ASP A 87 -13.19 4.02 6.58
C ASP A 87 -12.76 2.79 7.40
N SER A 88 -12.45 1.69 6.71
CA SER A 88 -11.90 0.50 7.30
C SER A 88 -10.47 0.78 7.73
N THR A 89 -10.17 0.40 8.97
CA THR A 89 -8.82 0.49 9.52
C THR A 89 -8.00 -0.77 9.27
N THR A 90 -8.62 -1.80 8.68
CA THR A 90 -8.03 -3.13 8.45
C THR A 90 -7.13 -3.12 7.23
N TYR A 91 -5.87 -3.52 7.43
CA TYR A 91 -4.95 -3.76 6.34
C TYR A 91 -5.20 -5.12 5.70
N LEU A 92 -4.96 -5.20 4.40
CA LEU A 92 -4.97 -6.44 3.66
C LEU A 92 -3.52 -6.82 3.29
N TYR A 93 -3.23 -8.12 3.27
CA TYR A 93 -1.96 -8.65 2.78
C TYR A 93 -2.22 -9.58 1.60
N ARG A 94 -1.62 -9.27 0.45
CA ARG A 94 -1.89 -9.95 -0.83
C ARG A 94 -0.63 -10.23 -1.61
N ALA A 95 -0.60 -11.39 -2.27
CA ALA A 95 0.40 -11.71 -3.26
C ALA A 95 0.24 -10.84 -4.51
N GLN A 96 1.34 -10.57 -5.19
CA GLN A 96 1.39 -9.80 -6.43
C GLN A 96 0.39 -10.29 -7.49
N GLU A 97 0.20 -11.60 -7.63
CA GLU A 97 -0.70 -12.16 -8.63
C GLU A 97 -2.19 -11.85 -8.41
N ALA A 98 -2.57 -11.47 -7.19
CA ALA A 98 -3.94 -11.14 -6.84
C ALA A 98 -4.30 -9.66 -7.15
N LEU A 99 -3.35 -8.89 -7.67
CA LEU A 99 -3.46 -7.45 -7.83
C LEU A 99 -3.27 -7.00 -9.27
N ARG A 100 -3.90 -5.87 -9.59
CA ARG A 100 -3.65 -5.10 -10.82
C ARG A 100 -3.52 -3.62 -10.48
N LEU A 101 -2.64 -2.92 -11.21
CA LEU A 101 -2.54 -1.46 -11.12
C LEU A 101 -3.89 -0.85 -11.52
N GLU A 102 -4.30 0.17 -10.79
CA GLU A 102 -5.54 0.91 -11.02
C GLU A 102 -5.23 2.41 -11.15
N THR A 103 -6.04 3.10 -11.92
CA THR A 103 -6.00 4.56 -12.03
C THR A 103 -7.40 5.10 -11.75
N LEU A 104 -7.51 6.15 -10.94
CA LEU A 104 -8.82 6.77 -10.77
C LEU A 104 -9.30 7.35 -12.09
N PRO A 105 -10.61 7.26 -12.38
CA PRO A 105 -11.18 8.05 -13.47
C PRO A 105 -10.88 9.53 -13.21
N GLU A 106 -10.60 10.31 -14.25
CA GLU A 106 -10.47 11.76 -14.15
C GLU A 106 -11.78 12.35 -13.60
N THR A 107 -11.84 12.54 -12.29
CA THR A 107 -12.95 13.24 -11.65
C THR A 107 -12.46 14.60 -11.20
N LYS A 108 -13.26 15.64 -11.45
CA LYS A 108 -12.94 17.02 -11.04
C LYS A 108 -13.04 17.26 -9.53
N GLN A 109 -13.36 16.23 -8.75
CA GLN A 109 -13.52 16.30 -7.30
C GLN A 109 -12.36 15.58 -6.64
N GLU A 110 -11.82 16.15 -5.56
CA GLU A 110 -10.91 15.40 -4.71
C GLU A 110 -11.63 14.16 -4.18
N PRO A 111 -11.08 12.96 -4.40
CA PRO A 111 -11.73 11.75 -3.92
C PRO A 111 -11.78 11.76 -2.40
N ASN A 112 -12.94 11.47 -1.82
CA ASN A 112 -13.04 11.18 -0.39
C ASN A 112 -12.39 9.82 -0.12
N TYR A 113 -11.10 9.85 0.22
CA TYR A 113 -10.30 8.67 0.53
C TYR A 113 -10.21 8.41 2.04
N ASN A 114 -9.85 7.17 2.38
CA ASN A 114 -9.72 6.71 3.76
C ASN A 114 -8.85 7.69 4.59
N PRO A 115 -9.40 8.29 5.67
CA PRO A 115 -8.67 9.27 6.48
C PRO A 115 -7.35 8.75 7.06
N LYS A 116 -7.24 7.42 7.28
CA LYS A 116 -6.03 6.78 7.78
C LYS A 116 -4.84 6.92 6.82
N LEU A 117 -5.07 7.12 5.51
CA LEU A 117 -4.01 7.38 4.54
C LEU A 117 -3.22 8.66 4.86
N ARG A 118 -3.86 9.68 5.42
CA ARG A 118 -3.22 10.96 5.81
C ARG A 118 -2.15 10.80 6.87
N ARG A 119 -2.15 9.67 7.59
CA ARG A 119 -1.10 9.33 8.53
C ARG A 119 0.20 9.00 7.79
N TYR A 120 0.13 8.31 6.66
CA TYR A 120 1.27 7.71 5.96
C TYR A 120 1.73 8.52 4.75
N PHE A 121 0.82 9.30 4.18
CA PHE A 121 1.04 10.07 2.96
C PHE A 121 0.82 11.55 3.21
N SER A 122 1.68 12.38 2.60
CA SER A 122 1.60 13.83 2.70
C SER A 122 0.62 14.44 1.70
N ALA A 123 0.42 13.79 0.55
CA ALA A 123 -0.44 14.29 -0.52
C ALA A 123 -0.91 13.16 -1.44
N PHE A 124 -1.87 13.47 -2.32
CA PHE A 124 -2.27 12.65 -3.46
C PHE A 124 -2.17 13.52 -4.72
N ASP A 125 -1.41 13.10 -5.72
CA ASP A 125 -1.15 13.91 -6.93
C ASP A 125 -2.21 13.74 -8.03
N GLY A 126 -3.23 12.91 -7.77
CA GLY A 126 -4.26 12.51 -8.73
C GLY A 126 -4.07 11.09 -9.26
N THR A 127 -2.87 10.51 -9.13
CA THR A 127 -2.54 9.15 -9.58
C THR A 127 -1.95 8.30 -8.46
N ILE A 128 -1.00 8.86 -7.70
CA ILE A 128 -0.26 8.18 -6.63
C ILE A 128 -0.30 8.99 -5.33
N PHE A 129 -0.29 8.30 -4.20
CA PHE A 129 -0.08 8.94 -2.90
C PHE A 129 1.41 9.18 -2.65
N ILE A 130 1.75 10.41 -2.27
CA ILE A 130 3.12 10.81 -1.96
C ILE A 130 3.41 10.44 -0.51
N ALA A 131 4.34 9.49 -0.31
CA ALA A 131 4.78 9.04 1.01
C ALA A 131 5.33 10.20 1.85
N ASN A 132 4.97 10.21 3.14
CA ASN A 132 5.53 11.18 4.09
C ASN A 132 7.02 10.89 4.37
N GLU A 133 7.67 11.68 5.23
CA GLU A 133 9.09 11.50 5.54
C GLU A 133 9.41 10.12 6.16
N GLU A 134 8.61 9.69 7.14
CA GLU A 134 8.82 8.40 7.83
C GLU A 134 8.66 7.21 6.88
N LEU A 135 7.62 7.21 6.05
CA LEU A 135 7.37 6.12 5.11
C LEU A 135 8.44 6.09 4.00
N ARG A 136 8.96 7.25 3.58
CA ARG A 136 10.08 7.33 2.62
C ARG A 136 11.40 6.81 3.21
N GLN A 137 11.63 6.94 4.52
CA GLN A 137 12.79 6.33 5.16
C GLN A 137 12.74 4.80 5.07
N ILE A 138 11.54 4.21 5.11
CA ILE A 138 11.34 2.76 4.96
C ILE A 138 11.36 2.35 3.48
N TYR A 139 10.71 3.11 2.60
CA TYR A 139 10.56 2.84 1.16
C TYR A 139 11.11 3.99 0.30
N PRO A 140 12.44 4.16 0.21
CA PRO A 140 13.04 5.30 -0.50
C PRO A 140 12.88 5.24 -2.03
N PHE A 141 12.51 4.09 -2.59
CA PHE A 141 12.38 3.86 -4.05
C PHE A 141 10.94 3.57 -4.50
N GLY A 142 9.96 3.85 -3.63
CA GLY A 142 8.60 3.36 -3.80
C GLY A 142 8.46 1.90 -3.39
#